data_AF-A0A2M7UQP6-F1
#
_entry.id   AF-A0A2M7UQP6-F1
#
_cell.length_a   1.000
_cell.length_b   1.000
_cell.length_c   1.000
_cell.angle_alpha   90.00
_cell.angle_beta   90.00
_cell.angle_gamma   90.00
#
_symmetry.space_group_name_H-M   'P 1'
#
loop_
_entity.id
_entity.type
_entity.pdbx_description
1 polymer ?
#
loop_
_entity_poly.entity_id
_entity_poly.type
_entity_poly.pdbx_seq_one_letter_code
_entity_poly.pdbx_strand_id
1 'polypeptide(L)'
;MSVQSNYNDSVLNQYNMSTIQVRIDEKMKKQSQKILEEIGMDLSGAIKIYLKQIIIKEGLPFKVLTENGFTKEFEKETLEAYKMAKNKKDLVGPFEGNKAVDYLKDLIKKKK
;
A
#
# COMPACT_ATOMS: atom_id res chain seq x y z
N MET A 1 24.29 22.72 43.62
CA MET A 1 24.55 23.39 42.33
C MET A 1 24.97 22.32 41.32
N SER A 2 24.12 21.37 40.93
CA SER A 2 22.91 21.46 40.08
C SER A 2 23.15 22.10 38.70
N VAL A 3 23.29 21.18 37.73
CA VAL A 3 22.68 21.23 36.39
C VAL A 3 23.14 22.38 35.48
N GLN A 4 24.25 22.18 34.75
CA GLN A 4 24.58 22.99 33.58
C GLN A 4 25.18 22.23 32.38
N SER A 5 25.28 20.89 32.42
CA SER A 5 25.89 20.13 31.31
C SER A 5 24.91 19.59 30.26
N ASN A 6 23.59 19.67 30.46
CA ASN A 6 22.62 18.99 29.57
C ASN A 6 21.80 19.93 28.67
N TYR A 7 22.11 21.23 28.61
CA TYR A 7 21.34 22.17 27.78
C TYR A 7 21.83 22.27 26.32
N ASN A 8 23.04 21.78 26.03
CA ASN A 8 23.69 22.00 24.73
C ASN A 8 23.49 20.87 23.71
N ASP A 9 23.13 19.65 24.14
CA ASP A 9 22.92 18.52 23.22
C ASP A 9 21.52 18.52 22.57
N SER A 10 20.53 19.17 23.20
CA SER A 10 19.16 19.24 22.68
C SER A 10 18.98 20.29 21.58
N VAL A 11 19.82 21.32 21.54
CA VAL A 11 19.74 22.43 20.55
C VAL A 11 20.43 22.08 19.22
N LEU A 12 21.41 21.17 19.23
CA LEU A 12 22.18 20.78 18.05
C LEU A 12 21.49 19.74 17.15
N ASN A 13 20.44 19.07 17.64
CA ASN A 13 19.78 17.99 16.88
C ASN A 13 18.78 18.49 15.82
N GLN A 14 18.63 19.81 15.63
CA GLN A 14 17.60 20.39 14.76
C GLN A 14 18.07 20.62 13.30
N TYR A 15 19.35 20.44 12.97
CA TYR A 15 19.88 20.79 11.63
C TYR A 15 20.87 19.79 11.01
N ASN A 16 20.78 18.49 11.34
CA ASN A 16 21.57 17.47 10.64
C ASN A 16 20.96 17.14 9.25
N MET A 17 21.28 18.00 8.28
CA MET A 17 20.98 17.76 6.87
C MET A 17 21.91 16.66 6.33
N SER A 18 21.34 15.52 5.93
CA SER A 18 22.06 14.44 5.24
C SER A 18 21.81 14.52 3.74
N THR A 19 22.85 14.24 2.95
CA THR A 19 22.77 14.23 1.47
C THR A 19 22.72 12.80 0.96
N ILE A 20 21.83 12.54 0.01
CA ILE A 20 21.72 11.25 -0.68
C ILE A 20 22.25 11.41 -2.11
N GLN A 21 23.21 10.56 -2.50
CA GLN A 21 23.69 10.48 -3.88
C GLN A 21 23.17 9.19 -4.53
N VAL A 22 22.44 9.31 -5.64
CA VAL A 22 21.86 8.17 -6.36
C VAL A 22 22.31 8.20 -7.81
N ARG A 23 22.79 7.05 -8.31
CA ARG A 23 23.09 6.86 -9.74
C ARG A 23 21.83 6.39 -10.45
N ILE A 24 21.45 7.09 -11.52
CA ILE A 24 20.29 6.80 -12.36
C ILE A 24 20.66 7.00 -13.82
N ASP A 25 19.95 6.31 -14.72
CA ASP A 25 20.09 6.51 -16.16
C ASP A 25 19.66 7.91 -16.58
N GLU A 26 20.34 8.49 -17.57
CA GLU A 26 20.04 9.83 -18.05
C GLU A 26 18.61 9.95 -18.60
N LYS A 27 18.13 8.91 -19.31
CA LYS A 27 16.76 8.85 -19.82
C LYS A 27 15.74 8.89 -18.68
N MET A 28 15.98 8.10 -17.62
CA MET A 28 15.11 8.04 -16.44
C MET A 28 15.04 9.41 -15.74
N LYS A 29 16.18 10.09 -15.60
CA LYS A 29 16.24 11.44 -15.03
C LYS A 29 15.40 12.44 -15.82
N LYS A 30 15.60 12.49 -17.15
CA LYS A 30 14.89 13.43 -18.04
C LYS A 30 13.38 13.17 -18.05
N GLN A 31 12.96 11.91 -18.15
CA GLN A 31 11.55 11.55 -18.16
C GLN A 31 10.86 11.89 -16.83
N SER A 32 11.48 11.52 -15.71
CA SER A 32 10.93 11.81 -14.38
C SER A 32 10.81 13.31 -14.15
N GLN A 33 11.85 14.08 -14.52
CA GLN A 33 11.85 15.53 -14.37
C GLN A 33 10.73 16.20 -15.15
N LYS A 34 10.50 15.81 -16.41
CA LYS A 34 9.40 16.35 -17.22
C LYS A 34 8.04 16.13 -16.57
N ILE A 35 7.77 14.91 -16.10
CA ILE A 35 6.49 14.56 -15.45
C ILE A 35 6.30 15.36 -14.15
N LEU A 36 7.37 15.55 -13.38
CA LEU A 36 7.31 16.30 -12.12
C LEU A 36 7.12 17.80 -12.37
N GLU A 37 7.72 18.37 -13.42
CA GLU A 37 7.55 19.77 -13.80
C GLU A 37 6.10 20.07 -14.23
N GLU A 38 5.41 19.13 -14.88
CA GLU A 38 3.98 19.27 -15.24
C GLU A 38 3.08 19.45 -14.00
N ILE A 39 3.51 18.98 -12.83
CA ILE A 39 2.80 19.17 -11.55
C ILE A 39 3.48 20.20 -10.63
N GLY A 40 4.43 20.97 -11.14
CA GLY A 40 5.12 22.03 -10.40
C GLY A 40 6.07 21.53 -9.30
N MET A 41 6.65 20.33 -9.47
CA MET A 41 7.53 19.70 -8.49
C MET A 41 8.93 19.44 -9.07
N ASP A 42 9.96 19.60 -8.23
CA ASP A 42 11.33 19.24 -8.56
C ASP A 42 11.67 17.80 -8.15
N LEU A 43 12.74 17.24 -8.71
CA LEU A 43 13.14 15.86 -8.43
C LEU A 43 13.49 15.65 -6.94
N SER A 44 14.13 16.64 -6.30
CA SER A 44 14.47 16.54 -4.88
C SER A 44 13.23 16.61 -3.99
N GLY A 45 12.24 17.45 -4.31
CA GLY A 45 10.93 17.46 -3.67
C GLY A 45 10.23 16.10 -3.77
N ALA A 46 10.20 15.51 -4.96
CA ALA A 46 9.58 14.21 -5.18
C ALA A 46 10.24 13.10 -4.33
N ILE A 47 11.58 13.05 -4.29
CA ILE A 47 12.32 12.09 -3.46
C ILE A 47 12.03 12.29 -1.98
N LYS A 48 11.97 13.54 -1.49
CA LYS A 48 11.61 13.83 -0.09
C LYS A 48 10.20 13.34 0.25
N ILE A 49 9.22 13.55 -0.64
CA ILE A 49 7.86 13.05 -0.44
C ILE A 49 7.86 11.52 -0.40
N TYR A 50 8.57 10.87 -1.32
CA TYR A 50 8.68 9.42 -1.36
C TYR A 50 9.24 8.84 -0.05
N LEU A 51 10.32 9.42 0.49
CA LEU A 51 10.90 9.01 1.77
C LEU A 51 9.94 9.26 2.95
N LYS A 52 9.23 10.39 2.96
CA LYS A 52 8.20 10.66 3.99
C LYS A 52 7.07 9.63 3.94
N GLN A 53 6.65 9.21 2.76
CA GLN A 53 5.62 8.18 2.61
C GLN A 53 6.08 6.81 3.13
N ILE A 54 7.36 6.48 2.98
CA ILE A 54 7.94 5.26 3.59
C ILE A 54 7.83 5.31 5.11
N ILE A 55 8.18 6.46 5.71
CA ILE A 55 8.11 6.65 7.17
C ILE A 55 6.67 6.54 7.66
N ILE A 56 5.73 7.24 7.01
CA ILE A 56 4.31 7.25 7.41
C ILE A 56 3.68 5.85 7.34
N LYS A 57 4.04 5.05 6.32
CA LYS A 57 3.44 3.73 6.09
C LYS A 57 4.23 2.58 6.72
N GLU A 58 5.37 2.87 7.33
CA GLU A 58 6.33 1.87 7.82
C GLU A 58 6.63 0.77 6.77
N GLY A 59 6.72 1.17 5.50
CA GLY A 59 6.78 0.24 4.38
C GLY A 59 6.87 0.92 3.01
N LEU A 60 6.78 0.13 1.94
CA LEU A 60 6.83 0.68 0.58
C LEU A 60 5.59 1.53 0.29
N PRO A 61 5.75 2.71 -0.33
CA PRO A 61 4.66 3.65 -0.51
C PRO A 61 3.74 3.32 -1.69
N PHE A 62 3.98 2.19 -2.35
CA PHE A 62 3.18 1.60 -3.42
C PHE A 62 2.83 0.15 -3.08
N LYS A 63 1.72 -0.35 -3.64
CA LYS A 63 1.32 -1.74 -3.47
C LYS A 63 2.27 -2.63 -4.27
N VAL A 64 2.79 -3.68 -3.64
CA VAL A 64 3.54 -4.73 -4.34
C VAL A 64 2.53 -5.64 -5.03
N LEU A 65 2.50 -5.57 -6.36
CA LEU A 65 1.60 -6.37 -7.18
C LEU A 65 2.32 -7.62 -7.69
N THR A 66 1.55 -8.68 -7.95
CA THR A 66 2.03 -9.89 -8.63
C THR A 66 1.96 -9.71 -10.14
N GLU A 67 2.43 -10.70 -10.92
CA GLU A 67 2.39 -10.67 -12.39
C GLU A 67 0.97 -10.43 -12.94
N ASN A 68 -0.04 -10.85 -12.17
CA ASN A 68 -1.46 -10.71 -12.49
C ASN A 68 -2.05 -9.35 -12.06
N GLY A 69 -1.24 -8.43 -11.53
CA GLY A 69 -1.67 -7.11 -11.09
C GLY A 69 -2.43 -7.09 -9.76
N PHE A 70 -2.50 -8.22 -9.04
CA PHE A 70 -3.16 -8.33 -7.75
C PHE A 70 -2.18 -8.16 -6.59
N THR A 71 -2.68 -7.80 -5.40
CA THR A 71 -1.89 -7.98 -4.18
C THR A 71 -1.72 -9.47 -3.91
N LYS A 72 -0.59 -9.87 -3.33
CA LYS A 72 -0.34 -11.29 -2.99
C LYS A 72 -1.46 -11.90 -2.13
N GLU A 73 -2.02 -11.11 -1.23
CA GLU A 73 -3.13 -11.50 -0.36
C GLU A 73 -4.40 -11.80 -1.17
N PHE A 74 -4.78 -10.89 -2.08
CA PHE A 74 -5.96 -11.06 -2.92
C PHE A 74 -5.81 -12.24 -3.88
N GLU A 75 -4.62 -12.43 -4.44
CA GLU A 75 -4.35 -13.57 -5.31
C GLU A 75 -4.43 -14.90 -4.54
N LYS A 76 -3.90 -14.93 -3.31
CA LYS A 76 -4.01 -16.10 -2.44
C LYS A 76 -5.47 -16.41 -2.11
N GLU A 77 -6.25 -15.42 -1.69
CA GLU A 77 -7.67 -15.56 -1.38
C GLU A 77 -8.46 -16.08 -2.60
N THR A 78 -8.24 -15.47 -3.77
CA THR A 78 -8.88 -15.87 -5.02
C THR A 78 -8.54 -17.31 -5.39
N LEU A 79 -7.27 -17.70 -5.23
CA LEU A 79 -6.80 -19.05 -5.52
C LEU A 79 -7.39 -20.08 -4.53
N GLU A 80 -7.51 -19.73 -3.26
CA GLU A 80 -8.15 -20.56 -2.23
C GLU A 80 -9.64 -20.74 -2.52
N ALA A 81 -10.37 -19.66 -2.80
CA ALA A 81 -11.78 -19.71 -3.19
C ALA A 81 -11.99 -20.57 -4.45
N TYR A 82 -11.13 -20.43 -5.46
CA TYR A 82 -11.16 -21.27 -6.66
C TYR A 82 -10.94 -22.75 -6.32
N LYS A 83 -9.96 -23.09 -5.49
CA LYS A 83 -9.69 -24.47 -5.05
C LYS A 83 -10.88 -25.05 -4.28
N MET A 84 -11.51 -24.27 -3.40
CA MET A 84 -12.69 -24.69 -2.64
C MET A 84 -13.87 -24.99 -3.56
N ALA A 85 -14.19 -24.07 -4.49
CA ALA A 85 -15.25 -24.25 -5.47
C ALA A 85 -15.02 -25.48 -6.37
N LYS A 86 -13.79 -25.66 -6.87
CA LYS A 86 -13.41 -26.85 -7.65
C LYS A 86 -13.58 -28.15 -6.87
N ASN A 87 -13.29 -28.11 -5.57
CA ASN A 87 -13.37 -29.27 -4.68
C ASN A 87 -14.77 -29.47 -4.07
N LYS A 88 -15.79 -28.69 -4.46
CA LYS A 88 -17.17 -28.72 -3.93
C LYS A 88 -17.28 -28.60 -2.41
N LYS A 89 -16.22 -28.18 -1.71
CA LYS A 89 -16.28 -27.84 -0.28
C LYS A 89 -16.72 -26.37 -0.18
N ASP A 90 -17.66 -26.09 0.70
CA ASP A 90 -18.27 -24.77 0.92
C ASP A 90 -19.07 -24.18 -0.25
N LEU A 91 -19.67 -25.02 -1.08
CA LEU A 91 -20.81 -24.58 -1.89
C LEU A 91 -22.04 -24.45 -0.98
N VAL A 92 -22.14 -23.36 -0.23
CA VAL A 92 -23.31 -23.05 0.59
C VAL A 92 -24.34 -22.31 -0.25
N GLY A 93 -25.34 -23.06 -0.70
CA GLY A 93 -26.51 -22.57 -1.39
C GLY A 93 -27.36 -23.74 -1.84
N PRO A 94 -28.69 -23.65 -1.79
CA PRO A 94 -29.50 -24.72 -2.34
C PRO A 94 -29.35 -24.74 -3.87
N PHE A 95 -28.84 -25.83 -4.44
CA PHE A 95 -28.68 -25.97 -5.91
C PHE A 95 -29.99 -26.29 -6.62
N GLU A 96 -31.10 -26.38 -5.87
CA GLU A 96 -32.44 -26.58 -6.38
C GLU A 96 -33.19 -25.26 -6.34
N GLY A 97 -33.80 -24.87 -7.48
CA GLY A 97 -34.38 -23.54 -7.68
C GLY A 97 -35.38 -23.12 -6.60
N ASN A 98 -36.24 -24.04 -6.13
CA ASN A 98 -37.24 -23.71 -5.10
C ASN A 98 -36.58 -23.39 -3.76
N LYS A 99 -35.58 -24.19 -3.35
CA LYS A 99 -34.85 -23.96 -2.10
C LYS A 99 -34.01 -22.68 -2.19
N ALA A 100 -33.45 -22.36 -3.36
CA ALA A 100 -32.67 -21.13 -3.58
C ALA A 100 -33.53 -19.87 -3.35
N VAL A 101 -34.78 -19.88 -3.83
CA VAL A 101 -35.73 -18.78 -3.63
C VAL A 101 -36.03 -18.57 -2.13
N ASP A 102 -36.20 -19.65 -1.37
CA ASP A 102 -36.48 -19.55 0.06
C ASP A 102 -35.27 -19.07 0.87
N TYR A 103 -34.06 -19.49 0.49
CA TYR A 103 -32.81 -18.97 1.07
C TYR A 103 -32.63 -17.46 0.84
N LEU A 104 -32.91 -16.98 -0.38
CA LEU A 104 -32.85 -15.56 -0.70
C LEU A 104 -33.86 -14.73 0.11
N LYS A 105 -35.07 -15.26 0.33
CA LYS A 105 -36.08 -14.62 1.20
C LYS A 105 -35.60 -14.47 2.64
N ASP A 106 -34.92 -15.49 3.19
CA ASP A 106 -34.38 -15.45 4.56
C ASP A 106 -33.26 -14.40 4.72
N LEU A 107 -32.37 -14.29 3.73
CA LEU A 107 -31.31 -13.28 3.73
C LEU A 107 -31.84 -11.85 3.67
N ILE A 108 -32.89 -11.60 2.89
CA ILE A 108 -33.54 -10.29 2.81
C ILE A 108 -34.19 -9.94 4.16
N LYS A 109 -34.70 -10.93 4.90
CA LYS A 109 -35.33 -10.75 6.21
C LYS A 109 -34.33 -10.42 7.32
N LYS A 110 -33.12 -11.01 7.29
CA LYS A 110 -32.04 -10.74 8.27
C LYS A 110 -31.38 -9.37 8.16
N LYS A 111 -31.54 -8.69 7.03
CA LYS A 111 -30.94 -7.38 6.75
C LYS A 111 -31.82 -6.19 7.15
N LYS A 112 -32.99 -6.45 7.74
CA LYS A 112 -33.90 -5.50 8.37
C LYS A 112 -33.86 -5.67 9.88
#